data_AF-A0A7D5GB15-F1
#
_entry.id   AF-A0A7D5GB15-F1
#
_cell.length_a   1.000
_cell.length_b   1.000
_cell.length_c   1.000
_cell.angle_alpha   90.00
_cell.angle_beta   90.00
_cell.angle_gamma   90.00
#
_symmetry.space_group_name_H-M   'P 1'
#
loop_
_entity.id
_entity.type
_entity.pdbx_description
1 polymer ?
#
loop_
_entity_poly.entity_id
_entity_poly.type
_entity_poly.pdbx_seq_one_letter_code
_entity_poly.pdbx_strand_id
1 'polypeptide(L)' 'MPNPPARTDAAGTLVERRYHLVALAIVVVAFAVAALVGTRVAYYAAALVSFSVWMAWFVQTVVDWLRHAEH' A
#
# COMPACT_ATOMS: atom_id res chain seq x y z
N MET A 1 -15.75 32.95 -6.43
CA MET A 1 -16.22 31.85 -5.55
C MET A 1 -15.12 31.57 -4.52
N PRO A 2 -15.41 31.48 -3.22
CA PRO A 2 -14.40 31.16 -2.22
C PRO A 2 -13.90 29.73 -2.45
N ASN A 3 -12.60 29.58 -2.63
CA ASN A 3 -11.91 28.30 -2.78
C ASN A 3 -12.06 27.52 -1.45
N PRO A 4 -12.65 26.32 -1.41
CA PRO A 4 -12.64 25.52 -0.18
C PRO A 4 -11.19 25.27 0.27
N PRO A 5 -10.94 25.22 1.59
CA PRO A 5 -9.59 25.31 2.12
C PRO A 5 -8.74 24.11 1.68
N ALA A 6 -7.62 24.37 0.99
CA ALA A 6 -6.54 23.44 0.59
C ALA A 6 -5.94 22.58 1.74
N ARG A 7 -6.48 22.70 2.95
CA ARG A 7 -6.08 22.00 4.16
C ARG A 7 -6.60 20.55 4.20
N THR A 8 -7.72 20.25 3.53
CA THR A 8 -8.24 18.88 3.41
C THR A 8 -7.38 18.00 2.50
N ASP A 9 -6.83 18.57 1.42
CA ASP A 9 -6.02 17.83 0.44
C ASP A 9 -4.63 17.47 0.99
N ALA A 10 -4.05 18.35 1.81
CA ALA A 10 -2.77 18.10 2.45
C ALA A 10 -2.83 16.95 3.47
N ALA A 11 -3.95 16.79 4.18
CA ALA A 11 -4.12 15.70 5.13
C ALA A 11 -4.31 14.35 4.41
N GLY A 12 -5.12 14.32 3.34
CA GLY A 12 -5.33 13.12 2.52
C GLY A 12 -4.03 12.63 1.88
N THR A 13 -3.23 13.53 1.30
CA THR A 13 -1.94 13.19 0.68
C THR A 13 -0.89 12.67 1.68
N LEU A 14 -0.90 13.15 2.92
CA LEU A 14 0.00 12.66 3.97
C LEU A 14 -0.40 11.29 4.53
N VAL A 15 -1.71 11.04 4.65
CA VAL A 15 -2.24 9.73 5.09
C VAL A 15 -1.93 8.68 4.02
N GLU A 16 -2.22 8.96 2.75
CA GLU A 16 -1.91 8.08 1.62
C GLU A 16 -0.41 7.72 1.59
N ARG A 17 0.45 8.72 1.75
CA ARG A 17 1.91 8.54 1.79
C ARG A 17 2.36 7.67 2.96
N ARG A 18 1.73 7.80 4.13
CA ARG A 18 2.01 6.94 5.29
C ARG A 18 1.61 5.49 5.01
N TYR A 19 0.46 5.25 4.39
CA TYR A 19 0.04 3.90 4.02
C TYR A 19 1.02 3.23 3.04
N HIS A 20 1.50 3.96 2.03
CA HIS A 20 2.52 3.44 1.12
C HIS A 20 3.84 3.12 1.82
N LEU A 21 4.30 3.97 2.76
CA LEU A 21 5.50 3.70 3.52
C LEU A 21 5.36 2.49 4.45
N VAL A 22 4.19 2.32 5.08
CA VAL A 22 3.88 1.16 5.92
C VAL A 22 3.85 -0.12 5.08
N ALA A 23 3.21 -0.10 3.91
CA ALA A 23 3.19 -1.22 2.98
C ALA A 23 4.60 -1.64 2.57
N LEU A 24 5.46 -0.67 2.24
CA LEU A 24 6.85 -0.93 1.86
C LEU A 24 7.66 -1.48 3.06
N ALA A 25 7.45 -0.94 4.26
CA ALA A 25 8.08 -1.44 5.48
C ALA A 25 7.69 -2.90 5.77
N ILE A 26 6.41 -3.27 5.59
CA ILE A 26 5.94 -4.65 5.77
C ILE A 26 6.67 -5.61 4.82
N VAL A 27 6.80 -5.24 3.54
CA VAL A 27 7.49 -6.05 2.53
C VAL A 27 8.98 -6.21 2.89
N VAL A 28 9.65 -5.12 3.24
CA VAL A 28 11.08 -5.15 3.62
C VAL A 28 11.29 -6.03 4.85
N VAL A 29 10.45 -5.89 5.88
CA VAL A 29 10.54 -6.70 7.09
C VAL A 29 10.30 -8.19 6.78
N ALA A 30 9.30 -8.51 5.95
CA ALA A 30 9.01 -9.89 5.57
C ALA A 30 10.21 -10.55 4.86
N PHE A 31 10.85 -9.85 3.92
CA PHE A 31 12.04 -10.37 3.24
C PHE A 31 13.28 -10.41 4.14
N ALA A 32 13.45 -9.44 5.06
CA ALA A 32 14.53 -9.47 6.04
C ALA A 32 14.39 -10.69 6.97
N VAL A 33 13.18 -10.99 7.45
CA VAL A 33 12.90 -12.20 8.23
C VAL A 33 13.16 -13.46 7.40
N ALA A 34 12.73 -13.50 6.14
CA ALA A 34 13.00 -14.64 5.27
C ALA A 34 14.50 -14.87 5.03
N ALA A 35 15.28 -13.80 4.88
CA ALA A 35 16.72 -13.86 4.75
C ALA A 35 17.41 -14.40 6.01
N LEU A 36 16.93 -14.00 7.21
CA LEU A 36 17.44 -14.51 8.49
C LEU A 36 17.10 -15.99 8.70
N VAL A 37 15.93 -16.45 8.26
CA VAL A 37 15.51 -17.86 8.36
C VAL A 37 16.21 -18.73 7.32
N GLY A 38 16.48 -18.20 6.12
CA GLY A 38 17.28 -18.88 5.09
C GLY A 38 16.60 -20.07 4.42
N THR A 39 15.29 -20.31 4.65
CA THR A 39 14.57 -21.44 4.05
C THR A 39 13.74 -21.02 2.83
N ARG A 40 13.58 -21.93 1.86
CA ARG A 40 12.71 -21.71 0.69
C ARG A 40 11.28 -21.35 1.09
N VAL A 41 10.75 -22.01 2.12
CA VAL A 41 9.40 -21.76 2.66
C VAL A 41 9.27 -20.32 3.15
N ALA A 42 10.26 -19.77 3.84
CA ALA A 42 10.23 -18.39 4.32
C ALA A 42 10.21 -17.38 3.18
N TYR A 43 10.94 -17.63 2.08
CA TYR A 43 10.89 -16.79 0.89
C TYR A 43 9.53 -16.86 0.18
N TYR A 44 8.90 -18.04 0.10
CA TYR A 44 7.53 -18.14 -0.43
C TYR A 44 6.52 -17.37 0.44
N ALA A 45 6.65 -17.43 1.76
CA ALA A 45 5.80 -16.65 2.66
C ALA A 45 6.02 -15.14 2.48
N ALA A 46 7.27 -14.67 2.38
CA ALA A 46 7.55 -13.25 2.11
C ALA A 46 7.02 -12.78 0.75
N ALA A 47 7.13 -13.62 -0.27
CA ALA A 47 6.54 -13.36 -1.58
C ALA A 47 5.01 -13.29 -1.51
N LEU A 48 4.37 -14.18 -0.74
CA LEU A 48 2.92 -14.17 -0.54
C LEU A 48 2.47 -12.87 0.17
N VAL A 49 3.16 -12.46 1.23
CA VAL A 49 2.89 -11.19 1.92
C VAL A 49 2.99 -10.01 0.95
N SER A 50 4.06 -9.97 0.16
CA SER A 50 4.29 -8.91 -0.83
C SER A 50 3.20 -8.88 -1.90
N PHE A 51 2.79 -10.05 -2.37
CA PHE A 51 1.69 -10.19 -3.32
C PHE A 51 0.36 -9.70 -2.72
N SER A 52 0.04 -10.05 -1.48
CA SER A 52 -1.19 -9.59 -0.82
C SER A 52 -1.20 -8.07 -0.62
N VAL A 53 -0.08 -7.46 -0.25
CA VAL A 53 0.05 -6.01 -0.12
C VAL A 53 -0.17 -5.32 -1.48
N TRP A 54 0.43 -5.86 -2.54
CA TRP A 54 0.22 -5.35 -3.90
C TRP A 54 -1.24 -5.49 -4.36
N MET A 55 -1.86 -6.64 -4.11
CA MET A 55 -3.27 -6.87 -4.44
C MET A 55 -4.21 -5.91 -3.72
N ALA A 56 -3.96 -5.60 -2.44
CA ALA A 56 -4.75 -4.63 -1.71
C ALA A 56 -4.69 -3.23 -2.37
N TRP A 57 -3.49 -2.80 -2.75
CA TRP A 57 -3.31 -1.54 -3.47
C TRP A 57 -3.99 -1.54 -4.85
N PHE A 58 -3.86 -2.65 -5.59
CA PHE A 58 -4.52 -2.81 -6.88
C PHE A 58 -6.05 -2.71 -6.76
N VAL A 59 -6.65 -3.43 -5.79
CA VAL A 59 -8.10 -3.39 -5.56
C VAL A 59 -8.56 -1.98 -5.19
N GLN A 60 -7.85 -1.30 -4.29
CA GLN A 60 -8.19 0.08 -3.93
C GLN A 60 -8.14 1.00 -5.16
N THR A 61 -7.09 0.89 -5.98
CA THR A 61 -6.94 1.68 -7.21
C THR A 61 -8.08 1.42 -8.20
N VAL A 62 -8.48 0.15 -8.38
CA VAL A 62 -9.61 -0.21 -9.25
C VAL A 62 -10.93 0.34 -8.71
N VAL A 63 -11.17 0.24 -7.40
CA VAL A 63 -12.38 0.79 -6.76
C VAL A 63 -12.44 2.31 -6.92
N ASP A 64 -11.33 3.00 -6.70
CA ASP A 64 -11.27 4.46 -6.87
C ASP A 64 -11.46 4.84 -8.34
N TRP A 65 -10.90 4.08 -9.28
CA TRP A 65 -11.12 4.29 -10.71
C TRP A 65 -12.59 4.12 -11.10
N LEU A 66 -13.26 3.06 -10.62
CA LEU A 66 -14.68 2.83 -10.87
C LEU A 66 -15.55 3.96 -10.32
N ARG A 67 -15.27 4.42 -9.09
CA ARG A 67 -15.99 5.55 -8.48
C ARG A 67 -15.85 6.85 -9.29
N HIS A 68 -14.70 7.08 -9.90
CA HIS A 68 -14.49 8.24 -10.78
C HIS A 68 -15.17 8.08 -12.15
N ALA A 69 -15.36 6.85 -12.63
CA ALA A 69 -16.02 6.58 -13.91
C ALA A 69 -17.56 6.66 -13.83
N GLU A 70 -18.14 6.51 -12.63
CA GLU A 70 -19.59 6.64 -12.39
C GLU A 70 -20.06 8.11 -12.22
N HIS A 71 -19.13 9.06 -12.16
CA HIS A 71 -19.38 10.51 -12.03
C HIS A 71 -19.10 11.26 -13.34
#